data_AF-A0A6P9B1P4-F1
#
_entry.id   AF-A0A6P9B1P4-F1
#
_cell.length_a   1.000
_cell.length_b   1.000
_cell.length_c   1.000
_cell.angle_alpha   90.00
_cell.angle_beta   90.00
_cell.angle_gamma   90.00
#
_symmetry.space_group_name_H-M   'P 1'
#
loop_
_entity.id
_entity.type
_entity.pdbx_description
1 polymer ?
#
loop_
_entity_poly.entity_id
_entity_poly.type
_entity_poly.pdbx_seq_one_letter_code
_entity_poly.pdbx_strand_id
1 'polypeptide(L)'
;MSKGPAPGGGGLWTTKRDGEVKLRMDASGMGSEIPITVHDLFLATVQKYGHFPALASKKQGQWSKLSFCQYYEECRKSAKSFLKLGLGRFNSVCILGFNSLEWFLADIGAIFAGGFAVGIYTTNSPEACHYVAENCGANIIVVENDKQLQKILEVEKKLPLLKAIIYCSKDIKEKRPNLYSVSSFPSFPGVLDLQPEFPQLNQAAVKVNSHVGFYGLFPPSV
;
A
#
# COMPACT_ATOMS: atom_id res chain seq x y z
N MET A 1 24.93 -38.40 26.92
CA MET A 1 24.22 -37.11 27.09
C MET A 1 24.46 -36.27 25.84
N SER A 2 23.59 -36.37 24.83
CA SER A 2 23.71 -35.53 23.63
C SER A 2 23.24 -34.12 23.97
N LYS A 3 24.11 -33.13 23.82
CA LYS A 3 23.73 -31.72 23.85
C LYS A 3 22.63 -31.51 22.79
N GLY A 4 21.48 -31.00 23.22
CA GLY A 4 20.42 -30.58 22.32
C GLY A 4 20.91 -29.46 21.36
N PRO A 5 20.17 -29.17 20.29
CA PRO A 5 20.58 -28.17 19.32
C PRO A 5 20.67 -26.80 20.00
N ALA A 6 21.74 -26.05 19.73
CA ALA A 6 21.87 -24.68 20.19
C ALA A 6 20.75 -23.80 19.59
N PRO A 7 20.20 -22.82 20.34
CA PRO A 7 19.12 -21.99 19.84
C PRO A 7 19.58 -21.08 18.67
N GLY A 8 19.16 -21.46 17.46
CA GLY A 8 18.81 -20.60 16.31
C GLY A 8 19.82 -19.57 15.82
N GLY A 9 20.70 -19.96 14.88
CA GLY A 9 21.59 -19.06 14.13
C GLY A 9 20.90 -18.29 13.00
N GLY A 10 20.19 -17.20 13.32
CA GLY A 10 19.66 -16.26 12.32
C GLY A 10 20.62 -15.11 12.03
N GLY A 11 20.77 -14.73 10.76
CA GLY A 11 21.56 -13.56 10.34
C GLY A 11 20.96 -12.22 10.80
N LEU A 12 21.76 -11.14 10.70
CA LEU A 12 21.31 -9.77 11.04
C LEU A 12 20.61 -9.05 9.86
N TRP A 13 20.58 -9.66 8.68
CA TRP A 13 19.96 -9.14 7.47
C TRP A 13 19.55 -10.30 6.56
N THR A 14 18.61 -10.04 5.65
CA THR A 14 18.19 -10.98 4.61
C THR A 14 17.74 -10.22 3.38
N THR A 15 17.91 -10.82 2.20
CA THR A 15 17.29 -10.39 0.93
C THR A 15 16.16 -11.33 0.51
N LYS A 16 15.94 -12.42 1.26
CA LYS A 16 14.81 -13.33 1.03
C LYS A 16 13.52 -12.68 1.55
N ARG A 17 12.48 -12.74 0.71
CA ARG A 17 11.15 -12.17 0.99
C ARG A 17 10.49 -12.69 2.28
N ASP A 18 10.76 -13.94 2.62
CA ASP A 18 10.27 -14.67 3.78
C ASP A 18 11.39 -14.91 4.80
N GLY A 19 12.54 -14.25 4.61
CA GLY A 19 13.68 -14.40 5.50
C GLY A 19 13.41 -13.78 6.85
N GLU A 20 13.88 -14.46 7.89
CA GLU A 20 13.83 -13.98 9.27
C GLU A 20 15.20 -13.44 9.67
N VAL A 21 15.22 -12.44 10.54
CA VAL A 21 16.44 -11.84 11.05
C VAL A 21 16.40 -11.75 12.57
N LYS A 22 17.57 -11.79 13.20
CA LYS A 22 17.70 -11.49 14.61
C LYS A 22 17.56 -9.98 14.82
N LEU A 23 16.54 -9.57 15.58
CA LEU A 23 16.34 -8.17 15.95
C LEU A 23 17.46 -7.70 16.88
N ARG A 24 17.95 -6.48 16.65
CA ARG A 24 18.94 -5.83 17.50
C ARG A 24 18.18 -5.02 18.54
N MET A 25 18.24 -5.49 19.79
CA MET A 25 17.59 -4.85 20.93
C MET A 25 18.67 -4.26 21.83
N ASP A 26 18.49 -3.02 22.23
CA ASP A 26 19.32 -2.37 23.23
C ASP A 26 18.83 -2.73 24.64
N ALA A 27 19.71 -2.60 25.65
CA ALA A 27 19.35 -2.88 27.04
C ALA A 27 18.40 -1.83 27.66
N SER A 28 18.36 -0.62 27.10
CA SER A 28 17.55 0.51 27.60
C SER A 28 17.31 1.55 26.50
N GLY A 29 16.30 2.41 26.69
CA GLY A 29 15.96 3.50 25.74
C GLY A 29 15.08 3.03 24.59
N MET A 30 14.96 3.84 23.52
CA MET A 30 14.09 3.53 22.38
C MET A 30 14.42 2.17 21.71
N GLY A 31 15.71 1.79 21.65
CA GLY A 31 16.13 0.50 21.10
C GLY A 31 15.76 -0.72 21.94
N SER A 32 15.23 -0.52 23.15
CA SER A 32 14.73 -1.60 24.03
C SER A 32 13.22 -1.84 23.91
N GLU A 33 12.50 -0.96 23.19
CA GLU A 33 11.05 -1.09 23.01
C GLU A 33 10.70 -2.31 22.18
N ILE A 34 9.66 -3.03 22.59
CA ILE A 34 9.19 -4.25 21.89
C ILE A 34 8.79 -3.86 20.46
N PRO A 35 9.38 -4.49 19.43
CA PRO A 35 9.03 -4.22 18.05
C PRO A 35 7.57 -4.59 17.79
N ILE A 36 6.84 -3.66 17.19
CA ILE A 36 5.43 -3.85 16.82
C ILE A 36 5.27 -3.86 15.31
N THR A 37 4.19 -4.47 14.83
CA THR A 37 3.88 -4.46 13.39
C THR A 37 3.28 -3.12 12.97
N VAL A 38 3.32 -2.82 11.66
CA VAL A 38 2.62 -1.66 11.09
C VAL A 38 1.13 -1.69 11.43
N HIS A 39 0.53 -2.88 11.45
CA HIS A 39 -0.87 -3.05 11.85
C HIS A 39 -1.11 -2.66 13.31
N ASP A 40 -0.27 -3.12 14.24
CA ASP A 40 -0.43 -2.84 15.67
C ASP A 40 -0.20 -1.36 15.97
N LEU A 41 0.78 -0.72 15.31
CA LEU A 41 1.01 0.71 15.40
C LEU A 41 -0.22 1.51 14.93
N PHE A 42 -0.81 1.12 13.80
CA PHE A 42 -2.01 1.77 13.29
C PHE A 42 -3.18 1.55 14.27
N LEU A 43 -3.41 0.32 14.75
CA LEU A 43 -4.48 0.04 15.68
C LEU A 43 -4.36 0.84 17.00
N ALA A 44 -3.15 0.96 17.56
CA ALA A 44 -2.88 1.80 18.73
C ALA A 44 -3.18 3.28 18.44
N THR A 45 -2.86 3.75 17.23
CA THR A 45 -3.18 5.12 16.78
C THR A 45 -4.69 5.33 16.68
N VAL A 46 -5.44 4.37 16.15
CA VAL A 46 -6.91 4.40 16.07
C VAL A 46 -7.53 4.44 17.46
N GLN A 47 -7.05 3.64 18.40
CA GLN A 47 -7.56 3.63 19.78
C GLN A 47 -7.38 4.99 20.47
N LYS A 48 -6.27 5.69 20.19
CA LYS A 48 -5.96 6.98 20.84
C LYS A 48 -6.55 8.19 20.11
N TYR A 49 -6.60 8.15 18.78
CA TYR A 49 -6.93 9.30 17.93
C TYR A 49 -8.03 9.01 16.90
N GLY A 50 -8.86 8.00 17.14
CA GLY A 50 -9.77 7.44 16.16
C GLY A 50 -10.68 8.45 15.44
N HIS A 51 -11.16 9.47 16.16
CA HIS A 51 -12.06 10.50 15.61
C HIS A 51 -11.34 11.68 14.96
N PHE A 52 -10.01 11.76 15.08
CA PHE A 52 -9.23 12.84 14.47
C PHE A 52 -9.00 12.58 12.98
N PRO A 53 -8.95 13.64 12.15
CA PRO A 53 -8.70 13.51 10.72
C PRO A 53 -7.29 12.99 10.46
N ALA A 54 -7.20 11.89 9.71
CA ALA A 54 -5.95 11.22 9.31
C ALA A 54 -5.52 11.60 7.88
N LEU A 55 -6.45 11.52 6.93
CA LEU A 55 -6.20 11.84 5.52
C LEU A 55 -7.15 12.95 5.05
N ALA A 56 -6.64 13.85 4.21
CA ALA A 56 -7.44 14.84 3.52
C ALA A 56 -7.11 14.83 2.02
N SER A 57 -8.13 14.78 1.17
CA SER A 57 -8.01 14.83 -0.29
C SER A 57 -8.96 15.87 -0.87
N LYS A 58 -8.59 16.45 -2.01
CA LYS A 58 -9.43 17.43 -2.72
C LYS A 58 -9.85 16.84 -4.06
N LYS A 59 -11.15 16.64 -4.28
CA LYS A 59 -11.73 16.15 -5.54
C LYS A 59 -12.72 17.18 -6.07
N GLN A 60 -12.59 17.57 -7.32
CA GLN A 60 -13.47 18.55 -7.99
C GLN A 60 -13.70 19.84 -7.17
N GLY A 61 -12.64 20.36 -6.54
CA GLY A 61 -12.73 21.57 -5.72
C GLY A 61 -13.18 21.34 -4.28
N GLN A 62 -13.77 20.19 -3.95
CA GLN A 62 -14.29 19.87 -2.61
C GLN A 62 -13.27 19.08 -1.80
N TRP A 63 -13.09 19.48 -0.54
CA TRP A 63 -12.26 18.75 0.41
C TRP A 63 -13.05 17.63 1.06
N SER A 64 -12.43 16.47 1.14
CA SER A 64 -12.91 15.29 1.83
C SER A 64 -11.85 14.82 2.82
N LYS A 65 -12.28 14.41 4.02
CA LYS A 65 -11.38 13.93 5.08
C LYS A 65 -11.83 12.55 5.55
N LEU A 66 -10.85 11.71 5.88
CA LEU A 66 -11.07 10.48 6.65
C LEU A 66 -10.49 10.64 8.05
N SER A 67 -11.26 10.22 9.05
CA SER A 67 -10.74 9.99 10.40
C SER A 67 -9.80 8.76 10.44
N PHE A 68 -9.01 8.61 11.50
CA PHE A 68 -8.18 7.41 11.68
C PHE A 68 -9.00 6.11 11.68
N CYS A 69 -10.18 6.10 12.32
CA CYS A 69 -11.08 4.93 12.29
C CYS A 69 -11.51 4.57 10.87
N GLN A 70 -11.95 5.58 10.09
CA GLN A 70 -12.37 5.35 8.71
C GLN A 70 -11.21 4.91 7.84
N TYR A 71 -10.05 5.55 7.97
CA TYR A 71 -8.85 5.17 7.22
C TYR A 71 -8.46 3.71 7.48
N TYR A 72 -8.46 3.28 8.74
CA TYR A 72 -8.17 1.91 9.13
C TYR A 72 -9.16 0.90 8.54
N GLU A 73 -10.46 1.18 8.63
CA GLU A 73 -11.49 0.30 8.05
C GLU A 73 -11.40 0.21 6.53
N GLU A 74 -11.11 1.32 5.84
CA GLU A 74 -10.87 1.31 4.39
C GLU A 74 -9.59 0.53 4.03
N CYS A 75 -8.53 0.58 4.84
CA CYS A 75 -7.34 -0.26 4.63
C CYS A 75 -7.65 -1.75 4.79
N ARG A 76 -8.44 -2.13 5.79
CA ARG A 76 -8.87 -3.53 6.00
C ARG A 76 -9.73 -4.04 4.85
N LYS A 77 -10.59 -3.17 4.32
CA LYS A 77 -11.38 -3.40 3.12
C LYS A 77 -10.47 -3.68 1.91
N SER A 78 -9.50 -2.82 1.63
CA SER A 78 -8.48 -3.04 0.58
C SER A 78 -7.76 -4.38 0.76
N ALA A 79 -7.30 -4.68 1.98
CA ALA A 79 -6.61 -5.94 2.30
C ALA A 79 -7.47 -7.18 1.97
N LYS A 80 -8.75 -7.18 2.39
CA LYS A 80 -9.70 -8.27 2.06
C LYS A 80 -9.87 -8.43 0.55
N SER A 81 -9.94 -7.33 -0.18
CA SER A 81 -10.08 -7.33 -1.63
C SER A 81 -8.82 -7.92 -2.30
N PHE A 82 -7.63 -7.57 -1.83
CA PHE A 82 -6.38 -8.15 -2.33
C PHE A 82 -6.28 -9.66 -2.08
N LEU A 83 -6.65 -10.12 -0.88
CA LEU A 83 -6.73 -11.55 -0.57
C LEU A 83 -7.72 -12.27 -1.49
N LYS A 84 -8.89 -11.67 -1.75
CA LYS A 84 -9.90 -12.22 -2.67
C LYS A 84 -9.40 -12.32 -4.11
N LEU A 85 -8.59 -11.35 -4.54
CA LEU A 85 -7.92 -11.33 -5.86
C LEU A 85 -6.70 -12.25 -5.93
N GLY A 86 -6.38 -12.96 -4.85
CA GLY A 86 -5.34 -13.97 -4.82
C GLY A 86 -3.96 -13.43 -4.51
N LEU A 87 -3.83 -12.29 -3.81
CA LEU A 87 -2.54 -11.86 -3.27
C LEU A 87 -1.97 -12.96 -2.37
N GLY A 88 -0.80 -13.51 -2.76
CA GLY A 88 -0.06 -14.45 -1.94
C GLY A 88 0.74 -13.73 -0.85
N ARG A 89 0.95 -14.40 0.29
CA ARG A 89 1.89 -13.91 1.32
C ARG A 89 3.25 -13.62 0.70
N PHE A 90 3.88 -12.50 1.08
CA PHE A 90 5.17 -12.05 0.55
C PHE A 90 5.23 -11.86 -0.98
N ASN A 91 4.07 -11.73 -1.65
CA ASN A 91 3.98 -11.18 -3.00
C ASN A 91 3.56 -9.71 -2.91
N SER A 92 3.70 -8.96 -3.99
CA SER A 92 3.49 -7.51 -3.97
C SER A 92 2.19 -7.05 -4.60
N VAL A 93 1.74 -5.90 -4.12
CA VAL A 93 0.80 -5.00 -4.77
C VAL A 93 1.60 -3.80 -5.27
N CYS A 94 1.69 -3.64 -6.59
CA CYS A 94 2.31 -2.44 -7.16
C CYS A 94 1.27 -1.32 -7.26
N ILE A 95 1.70 -0.08 -7.05
CA ILE A 95 0.84 1.09 -7.10
C ILE A 95 1.46 2.11 -8.05
N LEU A 96 0.82 2.32 -9.20
CA LEU A 96 1.25 3.22 -10.26
C LEU A 96 0.27 4.40 -10.37
N GLY A 97 0.60 5.48 -9.67
CA GLY A 97 -0.24 6.66 -9.58
C GLY A 97 0.38 7.77 -8.75
N PHE A 98 -0.20 8.97 -8.83
CA PHE A 98 0.11 10.05 -7.92
C PHE A 98 -0.49 9.82 -6.53
N ASN A 99 -0.02 10.60 -5.57
CA ASN A 99 -0.57 10.64 -4.22
C ASN A 99 -2.07 10.90 -4.29
N SER A 100 -2.83 9.89 -3.88
CA SER A 100 -4.28 9.87 -3.85
C SER A 100 -4.74 9.10 -2.62
N LEU A 101 -6.00 9.24 -2.27
CA LEU A 101 -6.58 8.47 -1.15
C LEU A 101 -6.44 6.96 -1.43
N GLU A 102 -6.74 6.56 -2.67
CA GLU A 102 -6.66 5.20 -3.17
C GLU A 102 -5.23 4.63 -3.08
N TRP A 103 -4.21 5.47 -3.33
CA TRP A 103 -2.80 5.08 -3.18
C TRP A 103 -2.48 4.64 -1.75
N PHE A 104 -2.82 5.46 -0.75
CA PHE A 104 -2.55 5.14 0.66
C PHE A 104 -3.35 3.92 1.15
N LEU A 105 -4.58 3.78 0.67
CA LEU A 105 -5.44 2.64 0.99
C LEU A 105 -4.92 1.33 0.39
N ALA A 106 -4.32 1.39 -0.80
CA ALA A 106 -3.67 0.24 -1.42
C ALA A 106 -2.36 -0.12 -0.70
N ASP A 107 -1.56 0.88 -0.32
CA ASP A 107 -0.26 0.70 0.35
C ASP A 107 -0.42 -0.03 1.69
N ILE A 108 -1.19 0.54 2.62
CA ILE A 108 -1.44 -0.11 3.91
C ILE A 108 -2.27 -1.38 3.75
N GLY A 109 -3.22 -1.41 2.81
CA GLY A 109 -4.01 -2.61 2.52
C GLY A 109 -3.14 -3.81 2.10
N ALA A 110 -2.08 -3.59 1.31
CA ALA A 110 -1.15 -4.63 0.90
C ALA A 110 -0.38 -5.19 2.10
N ILE A 111 0.09 -4.30 2.99
CA ILE A 111 0.79 -4.68 4.23
C ILE A 111 -0.14 -5.48 5.14
N PHE A 112 -1.39 -5.03 5.32
CA PHE A 112 -2.40 -5.72 6.15
C PHE A 112 -2.75 -7.11 5.60
N ALA A 113 -2.69 -7.29 4.27
CA ALA A 113 -2.88 -8.59 3.64
C ALA A 113 -1.64 -9.51 3.71
N GLY A 114 -0.53 -9.06 4.31
CA GLY A 114 0.72 -9.83 4.41
C GLY A 114 1.54 -9.83 3.11
N GLY A 115 1.27 -8.88 2.21
CA GLY A 115 2.04 -8.63 1.01
C GLY A 115 2.96 -7.41 1.14
N PHE A 116 3.71 -7.12 0.08
CA PHE A 116 4.52 -5.91 -0.03
C PHE A 116 3.80 -4.83 -0.80
N ALA A 117 3.87 -3.59 -0.32
CA ALA A 117 3.45 -2.44 -1.10
C ALA A 117 4.65 -1.88 -1.89
N VAL A 118 4.47 -1.68 -3.20
CA VAL A 118 5.55 -1.24 -4.10
C VAL A 118 5.07 -0.09 -4.97
N GLY A 119 5.55 1.13 -4.72
CA GLY A 119 5.27 2.28 -5.57
C GLY A 119 6.03 2.22 -6.90
N ILE A 120 5.35 2.57 -7.99
CA ILE A 120 5.98 2.76 -9.31
C ILE A 120 5.74 4.21 -9.74
N TYR A 121 6.81 4.90 -10.15
CA TYR A 121 6.71 6.29 -10.61
C TYR A 121 5.89 6.41 -11.89
N THR A 122 5.01 7.42 -11.94
CA THR A 122 4.12 7.68 -13.08
C THR A 122 4.86 8.10 -14.35
N THR A 123 6.13 8.48 -14.24
CA THR A 123 7.03 8.84 -15.34
C THR A 123 7.78 7.65 -15.93
N ASN A 124 7.76 6.48 -15.28
CA ASN A 124 8.45 5.28 -15.79
C ASN A 124 7.89 4.84 -17.14
N SER A 125 8.77 4.31 -17.99
CA SER A 125 8.39 3.64 -19.24
C SER A 125 7.70 2.29 -18.94
N PRO A 126 6.99 1.69 -19.91
CA PRO A 126 6.43 0.35 -19.78
C PRO A 126 7.48 -0.70 -19.37
N GLU A 127 8.69 -0.63 -19.92
CA GLU A 127 9.80 -1.56 -19.62
C GLU A 127 10.28 -1.39 -18.17
N ALA A 128 10.37 -0.16 -17.69
CA ALA A 128 10.71 0.11 -16.29
C ALA A 128 9.60 -0.35 -15.34
N CYS A 129 8.33 -0.19 -15.71
CA CYS A 129 7.19 -0.76 -14.96
C CYS A 129 7.26 -2.29 -14.91
N HIS A 130 7.56 -2.93 -16.04
CA HIS A 130 7.75 -4.38 -16.13
C HIS A 130 8.85 -4.86 -15.19
N TYR A 131 10.04 -4.25 -15.27
CA TYR A 131 11.18 -4.64 -14.43
C TYR A 131 10.84 -4.61 -12.94
N VAL A 132 10.18 -3.54 -12.48
CA VAL A 132 9.77 -3.43 -11.08
C VAL A 132 8.73 -4.50 -10.72
N ALA A 133 7.68 -4.65 -11.53
CA ALA A 133 6.59 -5.58 -11.27
C ALA A 133 7.06 -7.05 -11.25
N GLU A 134 7.95 -7.43 -12.17
CA GLU A 134 8.56 -8.76 -12.22
C GLU A 134 9.46 -9.00 -10.99
N ASN A 135 10.38 -8.07 -10.71
CA ASN A 135 11.36 -8.22 -9.63
C ASN A 135 10.71 -8.34 -8.24
N CYS A 136 9.63 -7.60 -7.99
CA CYS A 136 8.91 -7.68 -6.72
C CYS A 136 7.86 -8.79 -6.65
N GLY A 137 7.65 -9.54 -7.74
CA GLY A 137 6.64 -10.61 -7.80
C GLY A 137 5.21 -10.09 -7.68
N ALA A 138 4.86 -9.08 -8.48
CA ALA A 138 3.54 -8.45 -8.46
C ALA A 138 2.42 -9.46 -8.73
N ASN A 139 1.50 -9.60 -7.77
CA ASN A 139 0.23 -10.31 -7.99
C ASN A 139 -0.88 -9.35 -8.38
N ILE A 140 -0.79 -8.10 -7.92
CA ILE A 140 -1.81 -7.08 -8.16
C ILE A 140 -1.12 -5.78 -8.55
N ILE A 141 -1.67 -5.07 -9.52
CA ILE A 141 -1.20 -3.72 -9.88
C ILE A 141 -2.38 -2.75 -9.81
N VAL A 142 -2.27 -1.74 -8.95
CA VAL A 142 -3.22 -0.64 -8.83
C VAL A 142 -2.75 0.50 -9.72
N VAL A 143 -3.61 0.96 -10.63
CA VAL A 143 -3.31 2.02 -11.61
C VAL A 143 -4.30 3.17 -11.48
N GLU A 144 -3.78 4.40 -11.52
CA GLU A 144 -4.59 5.59 -11.30
C GLU A 144 -5.53 5.93 -12.47
N ASN A 145 -5.06 5.81 -13.71
CA ASN A 145 -5.75 6.31 -14.90
C ASN A 145 -5.37 5.55 -16.18
N ASP A 146 -6.05 5.85 -17.28
CA ASP A 146 -5.90 5.19 -18.59
C ASP A 146 -4.43 5.15 -19.06
N LYS A 147 -3.69 6.25 -18.87
CA LYS A 147 -2.28 6.32 -19.29
C LYS A 147 -1.43 5.28 -18.54
N GLN A 148 -1.67 5.11 -17.24
CA GLN A 148 -0.93 4.12 -16.44
C GLN A 148 -1.39 2.69 -16.73
N LEU A 149 -2.69 2.50 -16.97
CA LEU A 149 -3.24 1.21 -17.40
C LEU A 149 -2.57 0.73 -18.69
N GLN A 150 -2.47 1.58 -19.73
CA GLN A 150 -1.89 1.20 -21.01
C GLN A 150 -0.44 0.69 -20.88
N LYS A 151 0.39 1.35 -20.06
CA LYS A 151 1.76 0.88 -19.80
C LYS A 151 1.81 -0.55 -19.25
N ILE A 152 0.89 -0.89 -18.36
CA ILE A 152 0.82 -2.24 -17.79
C ILE A 152 0.30 -3.23 -18.82
N LEU A 153 -0.69 -2.87 -19.63
CA LEU A 153 -1.23 -3.72 -20.69
C LEU A 153 -0.18 -4.07 -21.76
N GLU A 154 0.74 -3.15 -22.07
CA GLU A 154 1.86 -3.40 -22.99
C GLU A 154 2.80 -4.52 -22.51
N VAL A 155 2.92 -4.70 -21.19
CA VAL A 155 3.85 -5.67 -20.58
C VAL A 155 3.15 -6.81 -19.84
N GLU A 156 1.82 -6.81 -19.79
CA GLU A 156 0.97 -7.75 -19.05
C GLU A 156 1.35 -9.22 -19.33
N LYS A 157 1.55 -9.56 -20.60
CA LYS A 157 1.92 -10.93 -21.03
C LYS A 157 3.26 -11.42 -20.49
N LYS A 158 4.13 -10.52 -20.05
CA LYS A 158 5.45 -10.83 -19.49
C LYS A 158 5.41 -10.94 -17.96
N LEU A 159 4.27 -10.73 -17.32
CA LEU A 159 4.11 -10.78 -15.86
C LEU A 159 3.36 -12.06 -15.43
N PRO A 160 4.05 -13.21 -15.31
CA PRO A 160 3.40 -14.50 -15.09
C PRO A 160 2.68 -14.64 -13.74
N LEU A 161 3.05 -13.81 -12.75
CA LEU A 161 2.45 -13.80 -11.42
C LEU A 161 1.29 -12.80 -11.29
N LEU A 162 1.05 -11.95 -12.30
CA LEU A 162 0.01 -10.93 -12.26
C LEU A 162 -1.38 -11.58 -12.36
N LYS A 163 -2.20 -11.37 -11.32
CA LYS A 163 -3.55 -11.93 -11.20
C LYS A 163 -4.63 -10.88 -11.43
N ALA A 164 -4.38 -9.64 -11.04
CA ALA A 164 -5.35 -8.56 -11.13
C ALA A 164 -4.72 -7.19 -11.38
N ILE A 165 -5.42 -6.37 -12.16
CA ILE A 165 -5.18 -4.95 -12.32
C ILE A 165 -6.39 -4.22 -11.74
N ILE A 166 -6.15 -3.28 -10.83
CA ILE A 166 -7.20 -2.48 -10.19
C ILE A 166 -7.10 -1.05 -10.68
N TYR A 167 -8.17 -0.56 -11.28
CA TYR A 167 -8.28 0.79 -11.81
C TYR A 167 -8.95 1.71 -10.78
N CYS A 168 -8.26 2.78 -10.36
CA CYS A 168 -8.70 3.69 -9.30
C CYS A 168 -9.97 4.50 -9.61
N SER A 169 -10.39 4.59 -10.87
CA SER A 169 -11.63 5.28 -11.23
C SER A 169 -12.82 4.32 -11.31
N LYS A 170 -14.02 4.90 -11.15
CA LYS A 170 -15.30 4.18 -11.24
C LYS A 170 -15.61 3.77 -12.69
N ASP A 171 -15.14 4.55 -13.65
CA ASP A 171 -15.48 4.39 -15.07
C ASP A 171 -14.38 3.63 -15.83
N ILE A 172 -14.52 2.30 -15.88
CA ILE A 172 -13.71 1.46 -16.76
C ILE A 172 -14.37 1.41 -18.13
N LYS A 173 -13.69 1.96 -19.15
CA LYS A 173 -14.16 1.91 -20.54
C LYS A 173 -14.01 0.53 -21.17
N GLU A 174 -13.06 -0.27 -20.71
CA GLU A 174 -12.68 -1.56 -21.30
C GLU A 174 -12.87 -2.72 -20.31
N LYS A 175 -13.70 -3.71 -20.66
CA LYS A 175 -13.87 -4.90 -19.81
C LYS A 175 -12.81 -5.95 -20.14
N ARG A 176 -12.03 -6.37 -19.13
CA ARG A 176 -11.06 -7.47 -19.21
C ARG A 176 -11.24 -8.41 -18.01
N PRO A 177 -10.93 -9.70 -18.13
CA PRO A 177 -11.21 -10.68 -17.07
C PRO A 177 -10.45 -10.42 -15.76
N ASN A 178 -9.27 -9.81 -15.84
CA ASN A 178 -8.40 -9.48 -14.70
C ASN A 178 -8.36 -7.98 -14.38
N LEU A 179 -9.21 -7.16 -15.01
CA LEU A 179 -9.28 -5.72 -14.77
C LEU A 179 -10.52 -5.41 -13.93
N TYR A 180 -10.30 -4.79 -12.78
CA TYR A 180 -11.33 -4.46 -11.81
C TYR A 180 -11.35 -2.97 -11.54
N SER A 181 -12.53 -2.39 -11.30
CA SER A 181 -12.62 -1.05 -10.74
C SER A 181 -12.53 -1.14 -9.24
N VAL A 182 -12.04 -0.09 -8.60
CA VAL A 182 -12.22 0.11 -7.16
C VAL A 182 -13.69 0.00 -6.72
N SER A 183 -14.64 0.31 -7.62
CA SER A 183 -16.08 0.15 -7.36
C SER A 183 -16.58 -1.28 -7.47
N SER A 184 -15.82 -2.18 -8.11
CA SER A 184 -16.19 -3.59 -8.28
C SER A 184 -16.16 -4.39 -6.99
N PHE A 185 -15.62 -3.82 -5.91
CA PHE A 185 -15.60 -4.43 -4.59
C PHE A 185 -16.43 -3.54 -3.65
N PRO A 186 -17.52 -4.06 -3.04
CA PRO A 186 -18.24 -3.37 -1.96
C PRO A 186 -17.32 -3.02 -0.78
N SER A 187 -16.20 -3.76 -0.70
CA SER A 187 -15.13 -3.66 0.28
C SER A 187 -13.84 -3.05 -0.30
N PHE A 188 -13.88 -2.29 -1.38
CA PHE A 188 -12.75 -1.42 -1.76
C PHE A 188 -13.28 0.03 -1.76
N PRO A 189 -12.52 0.99 -1.23
CA PRO A 189 -12.98 2.36 -1.03
C PRO A 189 -13.47 3.00 -2.33
N GLY A 190 -14.79 3.01 -2.52
CA GLY A 190 -15.48 3.92 -3.41
C GLY A 190 -15.91 5.12 -2.59
N VAL A 191 -15.47 6.33 -2.98
CA VAL A 191 -15.95 7.59 -2.40
C VAL A 191 -17.47 7.60 -2.41
N LEU A 192 -18.07 7.28 -1.27
CA LEU A 192 -19.49 7.40 -0.99
C LEU A 192 -19.61 8.00 0.42
N ASP A 193 -20.13 9.21 0.41
CA ASP A 193 -20.79 9.94 1.50
C ASP A 193 -19.96 10.26 2.75
N LEU A 194 -18.87 10.99 2.55
CA LEU A 194 -18.20 11.70 3.65
C LEU A 194 -18.94 13.00 3.94
N GLN A 195 -19.56 13.07 5.12
CA GLN A 195 -20.29 14.25 5.57
C GLN A 195 -19.36 15.48 5.67
N PRO A 196 -19.85 16.68 5.31
CA PRO A 196 -19.01 17.88 5.21
C PRO A 196 -18.47 18.47 6.52
N GLU A 197 -19.01 18.08 7.69
CA GLU A 197 -18.87 18.91 8.90
C GLU A 197 -17.83 18.41 9.92
N PHE A 198 -16.58 18.53 9.50
CA PHE A 198 -15.40 18.87 10.29
C PHE A 198 -15.34 20.27 10.93
N PRO A 199 -15.53 20.52 12.25
CA PRO A 199 -15.08 21.78 12.84
C PRO A 199 -13.60 22.02 12.51
N GLN A 200 -13.24 23.26 12.17
CA GLN A 200 -11.86 23.62 11.85
C GLN A 200 -10.97 23.40 13.08
N LEU A 201 -10.21 22.31 13.07
CA LEU A 201 -9.21 22.00 14.10
C LEU A 201 -7.84 21.78 13.46
N ASN A 202 -6.83 22.23 14.19
CA ASN A 202 -5.44 22.37 13.77
C ASN A 202 -4.77 21.04 13.34
N GLN A 203 -3.82 21.21 12.44
CA GLN A 203 -2.98 20.22 11.73
C GLN A 203 -2.70 18.90 12.47
N ALA A 204 -3.36 17.82 12.04
CA ALA A 204 -2.86 16.45 12.20
C ALA A 204 -3.13 15.55 10.96
N ALA A 205 -3.81 16.07 9.94
CA ALA A 205 -4.12 15.30 8.73
C ALA A 205 -2.96 15.36 7.72
N VAL A 206 -2.62 14.21 7.15
CA VAL A 206 -1.74 14.14 5.98
C VAL A 206 -2.52 14.71 4.80
N LYS A 207 -2.06 15.86 4.29
CA LYS A 207 -2.59 16.44 3.06
C LYS A 207 -2.10 15.60 1.89
N VAL A 208 -3.00 14.86 1.28
CA VAL A 208 -2.74 14.14 0.04
C VAL A 208 -2.79 15.16 -1.09
N ASN A 209 -1.62 15.65 -1.49
CA ASN A 209 -1.48 16.62 -2.57
C ASN A 209 -0.84 15.93 -3.78
N SER A 210 -1.47 16.05 -4.95
CA SER A 210 -1.02 15.43 -6.21
C SER A 210 0.32 15.98 -6.74
N HIS A 211 0.87 17.00 -6.08
CA HIS A 211 2.06 17.74 -6.49
C HIS A 211 3.31 17.44 -5.64
N VAL A 212 3.23 16.54 -4.66
CA VAL A 212 4.35 16.27 -3.75
C VAL A 212 4.88 14.86 -3.98
N GLY A 213 5.90 14.72 -4.83
CA GLY A 213 6.62 13.47 -5.00
C GLY A 213 7.36 13.08 -3.72
N PHE A 214 7.24 11.81 -3.32
CA PHE A 214 8.14 11.22 -2.33
C PHE A 214 9.54 11.13 -2.95
N TYR A 215 10.47 11.97 -2.48
CA TYR A 215 11.89 11.83 -2.76
C TYR A 215 12.40 10.60 -2.00
N GLY A 216 12.52 9.47 -2.70
CA GLY A 216 13.21 8.29 -2.21
C GLY A 216 14.70 8.57 -2.11
N LEU A 217 15.28 8.22 -0.96
CA LEU A 217 16.70 8.19 -0.66
C LEU A 217 17.46 7.28 -1.66
N PHE A 218 17.95 7.85 -2.75
CA PHE A 218 19.14 7.35 -3.44
C PHE A 218 20.23 8.41 -3.25
N PRO A 219 21.44 8.06 -2.76
CA PRO A 219 22.54 9.02 -2.73
C PRO A 219 22.88 9.45 -4.17
N PRO A 220 23.23 10.72 -4.40
CA PRO A 220 23.68 11.17 -5.70
C PRO A 220 24.95 10.40 -6.06
N SER A 221 24.91 9.67 -7.16
CA SER A 221 26.11 9.13 -7.80
C SER A 221 26.99 10.30 -8.24
N VAL A 222 28.25 10.22 -7.79
CA VAL A 222 29.38 11.12 -8.05
C VAL A 222 29.61 11.33 -9.54
#